data_AF-A0A962BTE5-F1
#
_entry.id   AF-A0A962BTE5-F1
#
_cell.length_a   1.000
_cell.length_b   1.000
_cell.length_c   1.000
_cell.angle_alpha   90.00
_cell.angle_beta   90.00
_cell.angle_gamma   90.00
#
_symmetry.space_group_name_H-M   'P 1'
#
loop_
_entity.id
_entity.type
_entity.pdbx_description
1 polymer ?
#
loop_
_entity_poly.entity_id
_entity_poly.type
_entity_poly.pdbx_seq_one_letter_code
_entity_poly.pdbx_strand_id
1 'polypeptide(L)'
;MRAFFLFLVVLCVMLPVSFAGAAEVFIRKDTGEIDLKPENEAPAAPANINDFANTYYKNCMNTKNPVIMGQHLQMMCACTSSKIPDVMTIQQMQALQTDTEEGQFQRNRMMMFVYAPCIEYPTRALIEDSCMSNPQIKTAIKHYPKVCKCLGDHMAETMAQQAPNAIEQAIKRNPKDLDPLGVLVNSKNFELHSQSHMRECLLRYELGRLQ
;
A
#
# COMPACT_ATOMS: atom_id res chain seq x y z
N MET A 1 58.49 -36.28 33.22
CA MET A 1 57.78 -35.43 34.21
C MET A 1 57.28 -34.19 33.49
N ARG A 2 56.03 -33.82 33.81
CA ARG A 2 55.12 -32.83 33.21
C ARG A 2 55.76 -31.62 32.50
N ALA A 3 55.44 -31.47 31.21
CA ALA A 3 55.62 -30.24 30.45
C ALA A 3 54.26 -29.57 30.23
N PHE A 4 54.25 -28.27 30.54
CA PHE A 4 53.22 -27.27 30.28
C PHE A 4 52.79 -27.23 28.80
N PHE A 5 51.48 -27.25 28.54
CA PHE A 5 50.86 -26.70 27.33
C PHE A 5 49.49 -26.13 27.76
N LEU A 6 49.48 -24.89 28.26
CA LEU A 6 49.01 -23.71 27.52
C LEU A 6 47.73 -23.94 26.69
N PHE A 7 46.61 -23.73 27.38
CA PHE A 7 45.44 -22.96 26.96
C PHE A 7 45.50 -22.42 25.52
N LEU A 8 44.75 -23.06 24.63
CA LEU A 8 44.26 -22.43 23.39
C LEU A 8 42.76 -22.70 23.32
N VAL A 9 42.03 -21.80 23.99
CA VAL A 9 40.58 -21.66 23.93
C VAL A 9 40.25 -21.28 22.49
N VAL A 10 39.85 -22.27 21.69
CA VAL A 10 39.22 -22.04 20.38
C VAL A 10 37.82 -21.52 20.66
N LEU A 11 37.73 -20.20 20.77
CA LEU A 11 36.47 -19.46 20.83
C LEU A 11 35.82 -19.57 19.44
N CYS A 12 34.98 -20.58 19.27
CA CYS A 12 34.11 -20.76 18.12
C CYS A 12 33.01 -19.69 18.20
N VAL A 13 33.30 -18.49 17.68
CA VAL A 13 32.32 -17.41 17.54
C VAL A 13 31.40 -17.76 16.37
N MET A 14 30.41 -18.62 16.66
CA MET A 14 29.20 -18.76 15.85
C MET A 14 28.37 -17.49 16.05
N LEU A 15 28.61 -16.46 15.25
CA LEU A 15 27.67 -15.35 15.12
C LEU A 15 26.55 -15.79 14.17
N PRO A 16 25.29 -15.92 14.64
CA PRO A 16 24.16 -15.96 13.74
C PRO A 16 24.03 -14.58 13.09
N VAL A 17 24.29 -14.50 11.78
CA VAL A 17 23.90 -13.34 10.98
C VAL A 17 22.37 -13.43 10.80
N SER A 18 21.65 -12.97 11.81
CA SER A 18 20.21 -12.74 11.73
C SER A 18 19.97 -11.58 10.77
N PHE A 19 19.63 -11.87 9.51
CA PHE A 19 18.98 -10.92 8.63
C PHE A 19 17.53 -10.72 9.08
N ALA A 20 17.35 -10.07 10.24
CA ALA A 20 16.09 -9.45 10.62
C ALA A 20 16.06 -8.05 10.01
N GLY A 21 15.93 -7.97 8.68
CA GLY A 21 15.56 -6.75 7.99
C GLY A 21 14.07 -6.52 8.17
N ALA A 22 13.67 -6.11 9.37
CA ALA A 22 12.34 -5.57 9.60
C ALA A 22 12.19 -4.35 8.69
N ALA A 23 11.18 -4.38 7.82
CA ALA A 23 10.67 -3.19 7.17
C ALA A 23 10.11 -2.27 8.28
N GLU A 24 10.95 -1.40 8.83
CA GLU A 24 10.51 -0.29 9.66
C GLU A 24 9.82 0.73 8.74
N VAL A 25 8.52 0.52 8.54
CA VAL A 25 7.63 1.59 8.09
C VAL A 25 7.65 2.64 9.20
N PHE A 26 8.35 3.75 8.95
CA PHE A 26 8.33 4.94 9.78
C PHE A 26 6.90 5.50 9.87
N ILE A 27 6.11 5.03 10.84
CA ILE A 27 4.90 5.74 11.28
C ILE A 27 5.37 6.93 12.12
N ARG A 28 5.58 8.07 11.46
CA ARG A 28 5.87 9.32 12.13
C ARG A 28 4.60 9.79 12.85
N LYS A 29 4.61 9.68 14.18
CA LYS A 29 3.54 10.11 15.09
C LYS A 29 3.64 11.63 15.28
N ASP A 30 3.29 12.40 14.26
CA ASP A 30 3.20 13.86 14.38
C ASP A 30 1.76 14.23 14.78
N THR A 31 1.52 14.37 16.08
CA THR A 31 0.40 15.14 16.64
C THR A 31 0.61 16.62 16.31
N GLY A 32 0.30 16.98 15.05
CA GLY A 32 0.20 18.35 14.60
C GLY A 32 -1.23 18.84 14.73
N GLU A 33 -1.44 19.78 15.63
CA GLU A 33 -2.66 20.55 15.83
C GLU A 33 -3.15 21.13 14.49
N ILE A 34 -4.34 20.73 14.05
CA ILE A 34 -4.96 21.23 12.82
C ILE A 34 -5.43 22.65 13.11
N ASP A 35 -4.69 23.65 12.62
CA ASP A 35 -5.10 25.05 12.61
C ASP A 35 -6.28 25.21 11.63
N LEU A 36 -7.50 25.07 12.15
CA LEU A 36 -8.75 25.29 11.43
C LEU A 36 -8.97 26.79 11.24
N LYS A 37 -8.32 27.35 10.21
CA LYS A 37 -8.70 28.66 9.67
C LYS A 37 -10.14 28.55 9.12
N PRO A 38 -11.10 29.38 9.57
CA PRO A 38 -12.48 29.29 9.12
C PRO A 38 -12.59 29.98 7.76
N GLU A 39 -12.66 29.20 6.68
CA GLU A 39 -12.89 29.73 5.34
C GLU A 39 -14.01 28.93 4.65
N ASN A 40 -15.19 29.55 4.68
CA ASN A 40 -16.37 29.41 3.82
C ASN A 40 -17.17 28.10 3.87
N GLU A 41 -18.48 28.29 4.10
CA GLU A 41 -19.63 27.39 3.98
C GLU A 41 -19.33 25.90 3.78
N ALA A 42 -19.76 25.08 4.73
CA ALA A 42 -19.79 23.62 4.58
C ALA A 42 -20.35 23.29 3.18
N PRO A 43 -19.61 22.55 2.32
CA PRO A 43 -20.06 22.28 0.97
C PRO A 43 -21.45 21.67 1.02
N ALA A 44 -22.37 22.23 0.24
CA ALA A 44 -23.74 21.74 0.16
C ALA A 44 -23.73 20.24 -0.06
N ALA A 45 -24.59 19.52 0.68
CA ALA A 45 -24.70 18.07 0.52
C ALA A 45 -24.94 17.74 -0.96
N PRO A 46 -24.17 16.82 -1.56
CA PRO A 46 -24.29 16.53 -2.98
C PRO A 46 -25.72 16.11 -3.35
N ALA A 47 -26.27 16.72 -4.39
CA ALA A 47 -27.67 16.56 -4.77
C ALA A 47 -27.97 15.18 -5.41
N ASN A 48 -26.97 14.56 -6.01
CA ASN A 48 -27.05 13.21 -6.59
C ASN A 48 -25.71 12.48 -6.48
N ILE A 49 -25.71 11.20 -6.89
CA ILE A 49 -24.53 10.33 -6.78
C ILE A 49 -23.34 10.78 -7.66
N ASN A 50 -23.60 11.39 -8.81
CA ASN A 50 -22.54 11.90 -9.68
C ASN A 50 -21.88 13.14 -9.07
N ASP A 51 -22.67 14.02 -8.46
CA ASP A 51 -22.15 15.18 -7.72
C ASP A 51 -21.31 14.74 -6.53
N PHE A 52 -21.74 13.66 -5.85
CA PHE A 52 -20.95 13.04 -4.78
C PHE A 52 -19.61 12.52 -5.32
N ALA A 53 -19.62 11.74 -6.40
CA ALA A 53 -18.41 11.16 -6.99
C ALA A 53 -17.42 12.26 -7.43
N ASN A 54 -17.91 13.34 -8.04
CA ASN A 54 -17.09 14.50 -8.42
C ASN A 54 -16.49 15.21 -7.21
N THR A 55 -17.28 15.38 -6.15
CA THR A 55 -16.80 15.98 -4.89
C THR A 55 -15.77 15.08 -4.22
N TYR A 56 -16.00 13.77 -4.21
CA TYR A 56 -15.06 12.78 -3.71
C TYR A 56 -13.72 12.85 -4.44
N TYR A 57 -13.72 12.94 -5.78
CA TYR A 57 -12.49 13.12 -6.57
C TYR A 57 -11.70 14.36 -6.13
N LYS A 58 -12.38 15.52 -6.03
CA LYS A 58 -11.75 16.78 -5.61
C LYS A 58 -11.13 16.67 -4.21
N ASN A 59 -11.87 16.09 -3.26
CA ASN A 59 -11.39 15.90 -1.89
C ASN A 59 -10.20 14.93 -1.83
N CYS A 60 -10.27 13.84 -2.60
CA CYS A 60 -9.18 12.87 -2.72
C CYS A 60 -7.89 13.53 -3.24
N MET A 61 -7.99 14.36 -4.29
CA MET A 61 -6.85 15.11 -4.84
C MET A 61 -6.25 16.14 -3.87
N ASN A 62 -7.08 16.70 -2.98
CA ASN A 62 -6.63 17.67 -1.98
C ASN A 62 -6.06 17.02 -0.71
N THR A 63 -6.23 15.71 -0.55
CA THR A 63 -5.72 14.98 0.63
C THR A 63 -4.23 14.75 0.46
N LYS A 64 -3.42 15.26 1.40
CA LYS A 64 -1.98 14.95 1.45
C LYS A 64 -1.80 13.49 1.85
N ASN A 65 -1.19 12.70 0.97
CA ASN A 65 -0.82 11.32 1.25
C ASN A 65 0.71 11.17 1.13
N PRO A 66 1.39 10.59 2.14
CA PRO A 66 2.86 10.47 2.13
C PRO A 66 3.39 9.41 1.16
N VAL A 67 2.54 8.48 0.71
CA VAL A 67 2.91 7.33 -0.14
C VAL A 67 2.44 7.52 -1.59
N ILE A 68 1.30 8.15 -1.80
CA ILE A 68 0.65 8.25 -3.11
C ILE A 68 0.57 9.71 -3.51
N MET A 69 1.36 10.10 -4.51
CA MET A 69 1.41 11.48 -4.98
C MET A 69 1.36 11.53 -6.51
N GLY A 70 1.15 12.74 -7.04
CA GLY A 70 1.18 13.01 -8.47
C GLY A 70 0.23 12.11 -9.26
N GLN A 71 0.75 11.44 -10.28
CA GLN A 71 -0.06 10.64 -11.20
C GLN A 71 -0.76 9.46 -10.51
N HIS A 72 -0.13 8.77 -9.55
CA HIS A 72 -0.77 7.64 -8.87
C HIS A 72 -1.96 8.09 -8.01
N LEU A 73 -1.85 9.25 -7.36
CA LEU A 73 -2.96 9.83 -6.59
C LEU A 73 -4.11 10.17 -7.54
N GLN A 74 -3.82 10.84 -8.65
CA GLN A 74 -4.80 11.17 -9.66
C GLN A 74 -5.53 9.94 -10.19
N MET A 75 -4.80 8.89 -10.54
CA MET A 75 -5.38 7.65 -11.07
C MET A 75 -6.23 6.93 -10.02
N MET A 76 -5.77 6.88 -8.76
CA MET A 76 -6.54 6.29 -7.67
C MET A 76 -7.85 7.07 -7.43
N CYS A 77 -7.76 8.40 -7.31
CA CYS A 77 -8.93 9.25 -7.11
C CYS A 77 -9.92 9.14 -8.28
N ALA A 78 -9.42 9.11 -9.52
CA ALA A 78 -10.24 8.97 -10.72
C ALA A 78 -10.94 7.60 -10.74
N CYS A 79 -10.18 6.52 -10.53
CA CYS A 79 -10.70 5.15 -10.53
C CYS A 79 -11.80 4.98 -9.48
N THR A 80 -11.51 5.36 -8.23
CA THR A 80 -12.47 5.23 -7.11
C THR A 80 -13.72 6.09 -7.33
N SER A 81 -13.56 7.35 -7.72
CA SER A 81 -14.68 8.24 -8.04
C SER A 81 -15.57 7.65 -9.14
N SER A 82 -14.98 7.10 -10.20
CA SER A 82 -15.73 6.49 -11.30
C SER A 82 -16.56 5.26 -10.88
N LYS A 83 -16.13 4.55 -9.84
CA LYS A 83 -16.80 3.33 -9.35
C LYS A 83 -17.95 3.60 -8.40
N ILE A 84 -17.95 4.73 -7.70
CA ILE A 84 -19.01 5.09 -6.75
C ILE A 84 -20.42 4.98 -7.37
N PRO A 85 -20.73 5.62 -8.52
CA PRO A 85 -22.09 5.57 -9.07
C PRO A 85 -22.50 4.18 -9.58
N ASP A 86 -21.55 3.31 -9.91
CA ASP A 86 -21.82 1.94 -10.35
C ASP A 86 -22.25 1.02 -9.20
N VAL A 87 -21.81 1.32 -7.97
CA VAL A 87 -21.88 0.37 -6.84
C VAL A 87 -22.68 0.89 -5.65
N MET A 88 -22.92 2.20 -5.56
CA MET A 88 -23.56 2.85 -4.41
C MET A 88 -24.56 3.94 -4.84
N THR A 89 -25.58 4.12 -4.01
CA THR A 89 -26.56 5.22 -4.09
C THR A 89 -26.17 6.36 -3.15
N ILE A 90 -26.80 7.53 -3.32
CA ILE A 90 -26.52 8.67 -2.45
C ILE A 90 -26.85 8.39 -0.98
N GLN A 91 -27.92 7.65 -0.70
CA GLN A 91 -28.32 7.26 0.66
C GLN A 91 -27.27 6.33 1.29
N GLN A 92 -26.72 5.40 0.51
CA GLN A 92 -25.64 4.51 0.97
C GLN A 92 -24.36 5.30 1.25
N MET A 93 -24.03 6.31 0.43
CA MET A 93 -22.90 7.19 0.69
C MET A 93 -23.08 8.03 1.96
N GLN A 94 -24.31 8.47 2.26
CA GLN A 94 -24.62 9.18 3.50
C GLN A 94 -24.48 8.26 4.72
N ALA A 95 -24.90 7.00 4.62
CA ALA A 95 -24.80 6.03 5.70
C ALA A 95 -23.34 5.77 6.13
N LEU A 96 -22.35 5.91 5.23
CA LEU A 96 -20.92 5.77 5.53
C LEU A 96 -20.46 6.62 6.72
N GLN A 97 -21.09 7.78 6.91
CA GLN A 97 -20.74 8.76 7.94
C GLN A 97 -21.30 8.41 9.33
N THR A 98 -22.13 7.37 9.41
CA THR A 98 -22.78 6.96 10.66
C THR A 98 -22.03 5.79 11.31
N ASP A 99 -21.95 5.79 12.64
CA ASP A 99 -21.42 4.65 13.41
C ASP A 99 -22.54 3.64 13.73
N THR A 100 -23.18 3.13 12.69
CA THR A 100 -24.25 2.12 12.76
C THR A 100 -23.83 0.85 12.02
N GLU A 101 -24.56 -0.26 12.22
CA GLU A 101 -24.34 -1.49 11.45
C GLU A 101 -24.48 -1.25 9.94
N GLU A 102 -25.47 -0.47 9.53
CA GLU A 102 -25.65 -0.06 8.13
C GLU A 102 -24.47 0.78 7.65
N GLY A 103 -24.01 1.75 8.45
CA GLY A 103 -22.83 2.54 8.11
C GLY A 103 -21.57 1.69 7.94
N GLN A 104 -21.37 0.70 8.82
CA GLN A 104 -20.26 -0.25 8.70
C GLN A 104 -20.39 -1.14 7.46
N PHE A 105 -21.60 -1.63 7.17
CA PHE A 105 -21.88 -2.41 5.97
C PHE A 105 -21.54 -1.62 4.70
N GLN A 106 -21.92 -0.34 4.62
CA GLN A 106 -21.58 0.51 3.48
C GLN A 106 -20.08 0.80 3.40
N ARG A 107 -19.36 0.98 4.52
CA ARG A 107 -17.89 1.13 4.52
C ARG A 107 -17.21 -0.12 3.97
N ASN A 108 -17.67 -1.30 4.38
CA ASN A 108 -17.21 -2.59 3.86
C ASN A 108 -17.49 -2.72 2.36
N ARG A 109 -18.69 -2.35 1.91
CA ARG A 109 -19.06 -2.32 0.49
C ARG A 109 -18.13 -1.40 -0.31
N MET A 110 -17.86 -0.20 0.17
CA MET A 110 -16.97 0.75 -0.48
C MET A 110 -15.53 0.19 -0.56
N MET A 111 -15.02 -0.42 0.50
CA MET A 111 -13.70 -1.05 0.49
C MET A 111 -13.60 -2.14 -0.59
N MET A 112 -14.59 -3.02 -0.70
CA MET A 112 -14.55 -4.15 -1.65
C MET A 112 -14.80 -3.75 -3.10
N PHE A 113 -15.76 -2.86 -3.36
CA PHE A 113 -16.25 -2.61 -4.71
C PHE A 113 -15.78 -1.28 -5.31
N VAL A 114 -15.26 -0.36 -4.49
CA VAL A 114 -14.69 0.92 -4.94
C VAL A 114 -13.18 0.91 -4.81
N TYR A 115 -12.65 0.62 -3.61
CA TYR A 115 -11.21 0.71 -3.35
C TYR A 115 -10.41 -0.48 -3.89
N ALA A 116 -10.83 -1.73 -3.60
CA ALA A 116 -10.07 -2.91 -4.00
C ALA A 116 -9.76 -2.98 -5.51
N PRO A 117 -10.70 -2.67 -6.42
CA PRO A 117 -10.41 -2.65 -7.86
C PRO A 117 -9.41 -1.56 -8.28
N CYS A 118 -9.24 -0.52 -7.47
CA CYS A 118 -8.35 0.60 -7.73
C CYS A 118 -7.03 0.53 -6.96
N ILE A 119 -6.76 -0.59 -6.27
CA ILE A 119 -5.60 -0.72 -5.36
C ILE A 119 -4.26 -0.84 -6.11
N GLU A 120 -4.29 -1.11 -7.42
CA GLU A 120 -3.07 -1.15 -8.22
C GLU A 120 -2.27 0.15 -8.15
N TYR A 121 -2.94 1.31 -8.14
CA TYR A 121 -2.27 2.61 -8.13
C TYR A 121 -1.49 2.87 -6.83
N PRO A 122 -2.10 2.73 -5.63
CA PRO A 122 -1.35 2.88 -4.39
C PRO A 122 -0.28 1.79 -4.21
N THR A 123 -0.55 0.55 -4.64
CA THR A 123 0.48 -0.51 -4.60
C THR A 123 1.67 -0.18 -5.48
N ARG A 124 1.44 0.25 -6.73
CA ARG A 124 2.51 0.65 -7.65
C ARG A 124 3.36 1.74 -7.04
N ALA A 125 2.73 2.82 -6.57
CA ALA A 125 3.43 3.95 -5.95
C ALA A 125 4.29 3.51 -4.75
N LEU A 126 3.72 2.73 -3.84
CA LEU A 126 4.41 2.26 -2.64
C LEU A 126 5.63 1.39 -2.98
N ILE A 127 5.48 0.44 -3.91
CA ILE A 127 6.54 -0.48 -4.28
C ILE A 127 7.64 0.22 -5.07
N GLU A 128 7.27 1.07 -6.04
CA GLU A 128 8.23 1.85 -6.80
C GLU A 128 9.04 2.77 -5.89
N ASP A 129 8.38 3.53 -5.01
CA ASP A 129 9.05 4.46 -4.09
C ASP A 129 9.94 3.71 -3.09
N SER A 130 9.46 2.62 -2.49
CA SER A 130 10.26 1.79 -1.57
C SER A 130 11.50 1.22 -2.26
N CYS A 131 11.37 0.75 -3.50
CA CYS A 131 12.48 0.25 -4.28
C CYS A 131 13.46 1.37 -4.67
N MET A 132 12.94 2.49 -5.17
CA MET A 132 13.74 3.63 -5.63
C MET A 132 14.37 4.41 -4.48
N SER A 133 13.88 4.32 -3.25
CA SER A 133 14.46 4.98 -2.08
C SER A 133 15.54 4.12 -1.41
N ASN A 134 15.56 2.80 -1.64
CA ASN A 134 16.50 1.87 -1.02
C ASN A 134 17.95 2.08 -1.51
N PRO A 135 18.90 2.47 -0.64
CA PRO A 135 20.29 2.71 -1.04
C PRO A 135 21.02 1.47 -1.56
N GLN A 136 20.69 0.28 -1.06
CA GLN A 136 21.33 -0.96 -1.51
C GLN A 136 20.93 -1.30 -2.95
N ILE A 137 19.67 -1.05 -3.31
CA ILE A 137 19.18 -1.22 -4.69
C ILE A 137 19.88 -0.25 -5.63
N LYS A 138 20.03 1.03 -5.24
CA LYS A 138 20.73 2.05 -6.04
C LYS A 138 22.19 1.70 -6.31
N THR A 139 22.88 1.09 -5.35
CA THR A 139 24.30 0.77 -5.48
C THR A 139 24.56 -0.57 -6.16
N ALA A 140 23.70 -1.57 -5.94
CA ALA A 140 23.90 -2.92 -6.43
C ALA A 140 23.38 -3.15 -7.86
N ILE A 141 22.41 -2.36 -8.34
CA ILE A 141 21.70 -2.61 -9.60
C ILE A 141 21.93 -1.43 -10.54
N LYS A 142 22.57 -1.68 -11.70
CA LYS A 142 22.91 -0.64 -12.67
C LYS A 142 21.67 0.03 -13.26
N HIS A 143 20.64 -0.76 -13.58
CA HIS A 143 19.40 -0.27 -14.17
C HIS A 143 18.25 -0.20 -13.15
N TYR A 144 18.56 0.15 -11.90
CA TYR A 144 17.59 0.12 -10.80
C TYR A 144 16.27 0.86 -11.09
N PRO A 145 16.21 2.02 -11.81
CA PRO A 145 14.92 2.67 -12.07
C PRO A 145 13.98 1.81 -12.92
N LYS A 146 14.53 1.07 -13.90
CA LYS A 146 13.74 0.15 -14.73
C LYS A 146 13.29 -1.08 -13.95
N VAL A 147 14.17 -1.60 -13.09
CA VAL A 147 13.86 -2.74 -12.22
C VAL A 147 12.77 -2.37 -11.21
N CYS A 148 12.88 -1.21 -10.56
CA CYS A 148 11.88 -0.74 -9.60
C CYS A 148 10.51 -0.48 -10.23
N LYS A 149 10.48 0.16 -11.41
CA LYS A 149 9.24 0.34 -12.17
C LYS A 149 8.59 -1.01 -12.52
N CYS A 150 9.38 -1.94 -13.07
CA CYS A 150 8.92 -3.28 -13.39
C CYS A 150 8.33 -4.00 -12.17
N LEU A 151 8.99 -3.90 -11.02
CA LEU A 151 8.51 -4.50 -9.77
C LEU A 151 7.19 -3.87 -9.32
N GLY A 152 7.09 -2.54 -9.38
CA GLY A 152 5.86 -1.80 -9.11
C GLY A 152 4.70 -2.25 -9.98
N ASP A 153 4.91 -2.36 -11.29
CA ASP A 153 3.92 -2.81 -12.26
C ASP A 153 3.40 -4.23 -11.96
N HIS A 154 4.31 -5.20 -11.76
CA HIS A 154 3.92 -6.59 -11.48
C HIS A 154 3.24 -6.76 -10.12
N MET A 155 3.70 -6.03 -9.10
CA MET A 155 3.06 -6.07 -7.78
C MET A 155 1.67 -5.43 -7.82
N ALA A 156 1.51 -4.30 -8.53
CA ALA A 156 0.23 -3.64 -8.70
C ALA A 156 -0.81 -4.55 -9.38
N GLU A 157 -0.42 -5.23 -10.46
CA GLU A 157 -1.27 -6.22 -11.14
C GLU A 157 -1.65 -7.38 -10.21
N THR A 158 -0.67 -7.93 -9.49
CA THR A 158 -0.91 -9.03 -8.54
C THR A 158 -1.89 -8.60 -7.44
N MET A 159 -1.73 -7.38 -6.90
CA MET A 159 -2.62 -6.87 -5.86
C MET A 159 -4.01 -6.58 -6.38
N ALA A 160 -4.18 -6.04 -7.59
CA ALA A 160 -5.50 -5.86 -8.19
C ALA A 160 -6.29 -7.18 -8.28
N GLN A 161 -5.62 -8.29 -8.57
CA GLN A 161 -6.24 -9.61 -8.64
C GLN A 161 -6.56 -10.22 -7.27
N GLN A 162 -5.68 -10.01 -6.28
CA GLN A 162 -5.79 -10.65 -4.97
C GLN A 162 -6.62 -9.84 -3.96
N ALA A 163 -6.68 -8.52 -4.13
CA ALA A 163 -7.28 -7.62 -3.16
C ALA A 163 -8.74 -7.92 -2.83
N PRO A 164 -9.64 -8.19 -3.79
CA PRO A 164 -11.04 -8.45 -3.46
C PRO A 164 -11.21 -9.60 -2.46
N ASN A 165 -10.54 -10.73 -2.70
CA ASN A 165 -10.63 -11.91 -1.84
C ASN A 165 -9.98 -11.68 -0.47
N ALA A 166 -8.81 -11.04 -0.44
CA ALA A 166 -8.09 -10.79 0.80
C ALA A 166 -8.83 -9.79 1.70
N ILE A 167 -9.40 -8.73 1.12
CA ILE A 167 -10.22 -7.74 1.82
C ILE A 167 -11.51 -8.38 2.32
N GLU A 168 -12.21 -9.17 1.51
CA GLU A 168 -13.43 -9.87 1.94
C GLU A 168 -13.15 -10.76 3.16
N GLN A 169 -12.07 -11.55 3.11
CA GLN A 169 -11.68 -12.39 4.24
C GLN A 169 -11.30 -11.58 5.48
N ALA A 170 -10.64 -10.43 5.31
CA ALA A 170 -10.26 -9.58 6.41
C ALA A 170 -11.47 -8.92 7.07
N ILE A 171 -12.45 -8.45 6.28
CA ILE A 171 -13.74 -7.92 6.75
C ILE A 171 -14.49 -8.98 7.57
N LYS A 172 -14.51 -10.25 7.13
CA LYS A 172 -15.15 -11.35 7.87
C LYS A 172 -14.53 -11.59 9.25
N ARG A 173 -13.21 -11.35 9.40
CA ARG A 173 -12.48 -11.56 10.66
C ARG A 173 -12.55 -10.34 11.57
N ASN A 174 -12.39 -9.15 11.01
CA ASN A 174 -12.49 -7.89 11.72
C ASN A 174 -13.18 -6.86 10.82
N PRO A 175 -14.49 -6.64 11.00
CA PRO A 175 -15.23 -5.70 10.16
C PRO A 175 -14.92 -4.24 10.50
N LYS A 176 -14.24 -3.93 11.62
CA LYS A 176 -13.93 -2.56 12.05
C LYS A 176 -12.46 -2.21 11.79
N ASP A 177 -12.21 -0.94 11.47
CA ASP A 177 -10.87 -0.35 11.36
C ASP A 177 -9.90 -1.12 10.46
N LEU A 178 -10.39 -1.49 9.27
CA LEU A 178 -9.60 -2.21 8.27
C LEU A 178 -8.80 -1.22 7.41
N ASP A 179 -7.49 -1.40 7.34
CA ASP A 179 -6.66 -0.82 6.28
C ASP A 179 -6.54 -1.82 5.12
N PRO A 180 -7.22 -1.61 3.97
CA PRO A 180 -7.21 -2.54 2.86
C PRO A 180 -5.82 -2.77 2.29
N LEU A 181 -4.98 -1.73 2.24
CA LEU A 181 -3.61 -1.87 1.74
C LEU A 181 -2.75 -2.61 2.75
N GLY A 182 -2.87 -2.25 4.04
CA GLY A 182 -2.20 -2.93 5.15
C GLY A 182 -2.44 -4.44 5.20
N VAL A 183 -3.67 -4.89 4.93
CA VAL A 183 -4.01 -6.33 4.84
C VAL A 183 -3.20 -7.05 3.76
N LEU A 184 -2.96 -6.38 2.63
CA LEU A 184 -2.29 -6.96 1.49
C LEU A 184 -0.78 -6.97 1.68
N VAL A 185 -0.21 -5.81 1.99
CA VAL A 185 1.25 -5.61 2.04
C VAL A 185 1.91 -6.38 3.20
N ASN A 186 1.16 -6.63 4.27
CA ASN A 186 1.65 -7.39 5.43
C ASN A 186 1.44 -8.91 5.28
N SER A 187 0.93 -9.38 4.13
CA SER A 187 0.69 -10.80 3.90
C SER A 187 1.96 -11.53 3.45
N LYS A 188 2.10 -12.80 3.83
CA LYS A 188 3.19 -13.66 3.33
C LYS A 188 3.17 -13.80 1.80
N ASN A 189 1.98 -13.77 1.20
CA ASN A 189 1.83 -13.84 -0.26
C ASN A 189 2.46 -12.61 -0.94
N PHE A 190 2.30 -11.43 -0.34
CA PHE A 190 2.92 -10.21 -0.85
C PHE A 190 4.44 -10.31 -0.88
N GLU A 191 5.05 -10.81 0.20
CA GLU A 191 6.51 -11.01 0.26
C GLU A 191 6.99 -12.00 -0.83
N LEU A 192 6.30 -13.13 -0.98
CA LEU A 192 6.64 -14.14 -1.98
C LEU A 192 6.53 -13.60 -3.42
N HIS A 193 5.46 -12.87 -3.72
CA HIS A 193 5.29 -12.24 -5.04
C HIS A 193 6.33 -11.15 -5.28
N SER A 194 6.64 -10.33 -4.27
CA SER A 194 7.67 -9.30 -4.37
C SER A 194 9.04 -9.89 -4.71
N GLN A 195 9.45 -10.97 -4.03
CA GLN A 195 10.72 -11.66 -4.32
C GLN A 195 10.74 -12.28 -5.73
N SER A 196 9.64 -12.93 -6.14
CA SER A 196 9.52 -13.54 -7.46
C SER A 196 9.61 -12.49 -8.57
N HIS A 197 8.83 -11.42 -8.46
CA HIS A 197 8.79 -10.34 -9.44
C HIS A 197 10.10 -9.55 -9.47
N MET A 198 10.75 -9.34 -8.32
CA MET A 198 12.08 -8.71 -8.27
C MET A 198 13.10 -9.52 -9.07
N ARG A 199 13.11 -10.85 -8.92
CA ARG A 199 13.98 -11.73 -9.69
C ARG A 199 13.68 -11.64 -11.18
N GLU A 200 12.42 -11.63 -11.58
CA GLU A 200 12.03 -11.47 -12.99
C GLU A 200 12.53 -10.13 -13.57
N CYS A 201 12.29 -9.03 -12.86
CA CYS A 201 12.69 -7.70 -13.29
C CYS A 201 14.22 -7.55 -13.39
N LEU A 202 14.98 -8.14 -12.47
CA LEU A 202 16.44 -8.21 -12.54
C LEU A 202 16.91 -9.01 -13.76
N LEU A 203 16.32 -10.18 -14.00
CA LEU A 203 16.65 -11.00 -15.17
C LEU A 203 16.38 -10.25 -16.48
N ARG A 204 15.26 -9.51 -16.57
CA ARG A 204 14.88 -8.73 -17.75
C ARG A 204 15.79 -7.51 -17.96
N TYR A 205 15.90 -6.63 -16.96
CA TYR A 205 16.47 -5.29 -17.15
C TYR A 205 17.92 -5.15 -16.72
N GLU A 206 18.39 -5.97 -15.77
CA GLU A 206 19.79 -5.91 -15.34
C GLU A 206 20.65 -6.91 -16.11
N LEU A 207 20.13 -8.12 -16.35
CA LEU A 207 20.88 -9.20 -16.98
C LEU A 207 20.55 -9.42 -18.47
N GLY A 208 19.47 -8.82 -18.99
CA GLY A 208 19.08 -8.93 -20.40
C GLY A 208 18.66 -10.32 -20.84
N ARG A 209 18.10 -11.15 -19.95
CA ARG A 209 17.83 -12.59 -20.17
C ARG A 209 16.38 -12.95 -20.47
N LEU A 210 15.45 -12.00 -20.36
CA LEU A 210 14.02 -12.20 -20.62
C LEU A 210 13.59 -11.16 -21.65
N GLN A 211 13.83 -11.43 -22.93
CA GLN A 211 13.32 -10.66 -24.06
C GLN A 211 12.19 -11.43 -24.72
#